data_AF-A0AAN6MYK9-F1
#
_entry.id   AF-A0AAN6MYK9-F1
#
_cell.length_a   1.000
_cell.length_b   1.000
_cell.length_c   1.000
_cell.angle_alpha   90.00
_cell.angle_beta   90.00
_cell.angle_gamma   90.00
#
_symmetry.space_group_name_H-M   'P 1'
#
loop_
_entity.id
_entity.type
_entity.pdbx_description
1 polymer ?
#
loop_
_entity_poly.entity_id
_entity_poly.type
_entity_poly.pdbx_seq_one_letter_code
_entity_poly.pdbx_strand_id
1 'polypeptide(L)'
;PRTCSEPPTPIPPCGPVAMERTASGLSIRADPTERCASTELLEDDEAAQRVRDHMATFRRRNPDSKHERILRSIITPRGASSVHAESYPLDNDSLESIFSAVNEIFFNGRLSQRVMWDWSHESSTQYDSRIIGTTALRRASTRGFETLIVLSSPILGDSNKVYSRRLLISTFIHELIHSYLFICCGFRARYCGGHTPGFRVIAKLIDDWAGPESALYLDKMEADLERFRIHPPEGSREKGVGVGVGHEHQHLLRMVDDRGIYPCSGL
;
A
#
# COMPACT_ATOMS: atom_id res chain seq x y z
N PRO A 1 66.81 -22.46 -10.37
CA PRO A 1 65.92 -21.28 -10.29
C PRO A 1 64.44 -21.71 -10.34
N ARG A 2 63.83 -21.90 -9.15
CA ARG A 2 62.38 -22.11 -8.98
C ARG A 2 61.85 -20.86 -8.30
N THR A 3 60.98 -20.12 -8.98
CA THR A 3 60.32 -18.93 -8.44
C THR A 3 59.07 -19.35 -7.67
N CYS A 4 59.09 -19.17 -6.36
CA CYS A 4 57.92 -19.26 -5.50
C CYS A 4 56.96 -18.11 -5.85
N SER A 5 55.70 -18.43 -6.14
CA SER A 5 54.63 -17.43 -6.33
C SER A 5 53.85 -17.30 -5.02
N GLU A 6 53.63 -16.06 -4.58
CA GLU A 6 52.90 -15.68 -3.36
C GLU A 6 51.43 -16.17 -3.37
N PRO A 7 50.83 -16.38 -2.18
CA PRO A 7 49.42 -16.74 -2.06
C PRO A 7 48.50 -15.53 -2.35
N PRO A 8 47.29 -15.76 -2.89
CA PRO A 8 46.35 -14.68 -3.16
C PRO A 8 45.81 -14.05 -1.87
N THR A 9 45.70 -12.73 -1.90
CA THR A 9 45.13 -11.87 -0.85
C THR A 9 43.67 -12.24 -0.57
N PRO A 10 43.23 -12.33 0.70
CA PRO A 10 41.83 -12.61 1.01
C PRO A 10 40.94 -11.42 0.63
N ILE A 11 39.90 -11.71 -0.14
CA ILE A 11 38.79 -10.79 -0.47
C ILE A 11 38.16 -10.32 0.86
N PRO A 12 37.91 -9.02 1.06
CA PRO A 12 37.25 -8.54 2.27
C PRO A 12 35.83 -9.13 2.35
N PRO A 13 35.37 -9.52 3.55
CA PRO A 13 34.02 -10.06 3.71
C PRO A 13 33.02 -9.01 3.23
N CYS A 14 32.15 -9.44 2.31
CA CYS A 14 30.96 -8.72 1.90
C CYS A 14 30.26 -8.18 3.15
N GLY A 15 30.16 -6.86 3.26
CA GLY A 15 29.50 -6.21 4.38
C GLY A 15 28.08 -6.77 4.58
N PRO A 16 27.52 -6.67 5.79
CA PRO A 16 26.20 -7.20 6.06
C PRO A 16 25.23 -6.62 5.04
N VAL A 17 24.55 -7.51 4.29
CA VAL A 17 23.42 -7.12 3.43
C VAL A 17 22.53 -6.24 4.29
N ALA A 18 22.46 -4.95 3.98
CA ALA A 18 21.69 -4.00 4.76
C ALA A 18 20.28 -4.55 4.88
N MET A 19 19.88 -4.98 6.08
CA MET A 19 18.54 -5.50 6.29
C MET A 19 17.58 -4.36 5.97
N GLU A 20 16.66 -4.63 5.05
CA GLU A 20 15.66 -3.65 4.66
C GLU A 20 14.80 -3.31 5.89
N ARG A 21 14.74 -2.03 6.21
CA ARG A 21 14.05 -1.50 7.38
C ARG A 21 13.07 -0.43 6.96
N THR A 22 12.00 -0.28 7.74
CA THR A 22 11.09 0.85 7.65
C THR A 22 11.68 2.10 8.30
N ALA A 23 11.02 3.24 8.18
CA ALA A 23 11.44 4.51 8.78
C ALA A 23 11.63 4.43 10.30
N SER A 24 10.77 3.68 11.01
CA SER A 24 10.91 3.43 12.46
C SER A 24 11.88 2.29 12.80
N GLY A 25 12.52 1.67 11.80
CA GLY A 25 13.53 0.63 11.99
C GLY A 25 12.97 -0.80 12.06
N LEU A 26 11.70 -1.03 11.74
CA LEU A 26 11.12 -2.38 11.70
C LEU A 26 11.72 -3.19 10.56
N SER A 27 12.01 -4.47 10.80
CA SER A 27 12.49 -5.38 9.76
C SER A 27 11.36 -5.70 8.78
N ILE A 28 11.62 -5.51 7.48
CA ILE A 28 10.67 -5.80 6.40
C ILE A 28 10.68 -7.29 6.01
N ARG A 29 11.64 -8.08 6.51
CA ARG A 29 11.72 -9.53 6.24
C ARG A 29 10.43 -10.26 6.59
N ALA A 30 9.84 -10.89 5.58
CA ALA A 30 8.86 -11.93 5.78
C ALA A 30 9.50 -13.19 6.40
N ASP A 31 8.73 -13.91 7.21
CA ASP A 31 9.18 -15.20 7.74
C ASP A 31 9.21 -16.25 6.61
N PRO A 32 10.35 -16.87 6.30
CA PRO A 32 10.46 -17.85 5.22
C PRO A 32 9.79 -19.20 5.53
N THR A 33 9.25 -19.41 6.73
CA THR A 33 8.72 -20.72 7.12
C THR A 33 7.24 -20.96 6.76
N GLU A 34 7.05 -21.66 5.62
CA GLU A 34 5.77 -22.28 5.21
C GLU A 34 5.28 -23.37 6.17
N ARG A 35 6.15 -23.92 7.04
CA ARG A 35 5.81 -25.04 7.92
C ARG A 35 5.11 -24.56 9.19
N CYS A 36 3.80 -24.43 9.14
CA CYS A 36 2.99 -24.48 10.37
C CYS A 36 1.70 -25.26 10.16
N ALA A 37 1.58 -26.33 10.93
CA ALA A 37 0.38 -27.12 11.12
C ALA A 37 -0.52 -26.45 12.17
N SER A 38 -1.82 -26.36 11.86
CA SER A 38 -2.96 -26.09 12.76
C SER A 38 -3.34 -24.64 13.13
N THR A 39 -3.65 -23.87 12.11
CA THR A 39 -4.80 -22.94 12.15
C THR A 39 -5.71 -23.32 10.99
N GLU A 40 -7.03 -23.38 11.20
CA GLU A 40 -8.02 -23.49 10.12
C GLU A 40 -7.92 -22.23 9.25
N LEU A 41 -6.96 -22.24 8.31
CA LEU A 41 -6.82 -21.22 7.31
C LEU A 41 -7.96 -21.37 6.33
N LEU A 42 -8.51 -20.24 5.92
CA LEU A 42 -9.57 -20.21 4.94
C LEU A 42 -9.00 -20.36 3.55
N GLU A 43 -9.83 -20.91 2.68
CA GLU A 43 -9.69 -20.63 1.26
C GLU A 43 -9.96 -19.14 0.98
N ASP A 44 -9.38 -18.66 -0.11
CA ASP A 44 -9.46 -17.26 -0.52
C ASP A 44 -10.90 -16.82 -0.87
N ASP A 45 -11.69 -17.71 -1.47
CA ASP A 45 -13.11 -17.51 -1.74
C ASP A 45 -13.96 -17.50 -0.45
N GLU A 46 -13.65 -18.36 0.52
CA GLU A 46 -14.29 -18.35 1.83
C GLU A 46 -14.01 -17.05 2.59
N ALA A 47 -12.77 -16.54 2.53
CA ALA A 47 -12.42 -15.26 3.13
C ALA A 47 -13.22 -14.11 2.48
N ALA A 48 -13.30 -14.08 1.15
CA ALA A 48 -14.11 -13.09 0.43
C ALA A 48 -15.61 -13.21 0.74
N GLN A 49 -16.14 -14.43 0.89
CA GLN A 49 -17.53 -14.66 1.26
C GLN A 49 -17.83 -14.14 2.67
N ARG A 50 -16.91 -14.32 3.63
CA ARG A 50 -17.05 -13.74 4.98
C ARG A 50 -17.16 -12.22 4.97
N VAL A 51 -16.37 -11.54 4.13
CA VAL A 51 -16.48 -10.07 3.96
C VAL A 51 -17.86 -9.71 3.43
N ARG A 52 -18.35 -10.39 2.40
CA ARG A 52 -19.69 -10.15 1.83
C ARG A 52 -20.81 -10.31 2.87
N ASP A 53 -20.79 -11.41 3.61
CA ASP A 53 -21.81 -11.71 4.62
C ASP A 53 -21.77 -10.73 5.80
N HIS A 54 -20.56 -10.34 6.22
CA HIS A 54 -20.36 -9.31 7.24
C HIS A 54 -20.91 -7.97 6.78
N MET A 55 -20.53 -7.48 5.60
CA MET A 55 -21.02 -6.20 5.07
C MET A 55 -22.54 -6.15 4.99
N ALA A 56 -23.19 -7.23 4.53
CA ALA A 56 -24.64 -7.32 4.46
C ALA A 56 -25.30 -7.26 5.85
N THR A 57 -24.65 -7.84 6.86
CA THR A 57 -25.15 -7.83 8.24
C THR A 57 -24.86 -6.50 8.94
N PHE A 58 -23.67 -5.95 8.75
CA PHE A 58 -23.22 -4.69 9.32
C PHE A 58 -24.15 -3.55 8.89
N ARG A 59 -24.43 -3.42 7.59
CA ARG A 59 -25.33 -2.37 7.06
C ARG A 59 -26.75 -2.45 7.63
N ARG A 60 -27.25 -3.67 7.89
CA ARG A 60 -28.58 -3.86 8.48
C ARG A 60 -28.63 -3.50 9.97
N ARG A 61 -27.55 -3.79 10.71
CA ARG A 61 -27.48 -3.56 12.16
C ARG A 61 -27.07 -2.15 12.56
N ASN A 62 -26.20 -1.53 11.75
CA ASN A 62 -25.58 -0.25 12.06
C ASN A 62 -25.80 0.77 10.92
N PRO A 63 -27.05 1.13 10.60
CA PRO A 63 -27.29 2.18 9.62
C PRO A 63 -26.65 3.50 10.09
N ASP A 64 -25.92 4.18 9.21
CA ASP A 64 -25.23 5.45 9.50
C ASP A 64 -24.24 5.35 10.68
N SER A 65 -23.46 4.26 10.72
CA SER A 65 -22.47 4.09 11.77
C SER A 65 -21.43 5.21 11.77
N LYS A 66 -20.87 5.51 12.95
CA LYS A 66 -19.76 6.47 13.09
C LYS A 66 -18.61 6.14 12.13
N HIS A 67 -18.25 4.85 12.00
CA HIS A 67 -17.19 4.38 11.12
C HIS A 67 -17.50 4.67 9.65
N GLU A 68 -18.74 4.45 9.20
CA GLU A 68 -19.15 4.77 7.84
C GLU A 68 -19.05 6.28 7.56
N ARG A 69 -19.52 7.13 8.48
CA ARG A 69 -19.43 8.59 8.31
C ARG A 69 -17.99 9.08 8.24
N ILE A 70 -17.13 8.57 9.12
CA ILE A 70 -15.69 8.90 9.13
C ILE A 70 -15.07 8.52 7.80
N LEU A 71 -15.19 7.25 7.39
CA LEU A 71 -14.55 6.77 6.17
C LEU A 71 -15.08 7.53 4.95
N ARG A 72 -16.39 7.76 4.85
CA ARG A 72 -16.99 8.58 3.76
C ARG A 72 -16.45 10.00 3.73
N SER A 73 -16.29 10.64 4.88
CA SER A 73 -15.75 12.00 4.94
C SER A 73 -14.28 12.10 4.50
N ILE A 74 -13.50 11.03 4.72
CA ILE A 74 -12.09 10.97 4.34
C ILE A 74 -11.94 10.67 2.83
N ILE A 75 -12.69 9.71 2.30
CA ILE A 75 -12.59 9.30 0.88
C ILE A 75 -13.32 10.24 -0.08
N THR A 76 -14.34 10.97 0.42
CA THR A 76 -15.14 11.92 -0.36
C THR A 76 -15.33 13.21 0.46
N PRO A 77 -14.27 14.03 0.62
CA PRO A 77 -14.37 15.26 1.37
C PRO A 77 -15.36 16.23 0.71
N ARG A 78 -16.13 16.94 1.56
CA ARG A 78 -17.06 17.97 1.08
C ARG A 78 -16.27 19.07 0.37
N GLY A 79 -16.56 19.30 -0.91
CA GLY A 79 -15.80 20.26 -1.73
C GLY A 79 -14.61 19.64 -2.51
N ALA A 80 -14.59 18.32 -2.68
CA ALA A 80 -13.61 17.57 -3.50
C ALA A 80 -13.45 18.08 -4.94
N SER A 81 -14.35 18.93 -5.45
CA SER A 81 -14.20 19.62 -6.73
C SER A 81 -13.12 20.71 -6.73
N SER A 82 -12.54 21.04 -5.57
CA SER A 82 -11.44 22.00 -5.47
C SER A 82 -10.08 21.29 -5.41
N VAL A 83 -9.14 21.75 -6.25
CA VAL A 83 -7.74 21.25 -6.28
C VAL A 83 -7.09 21.29 -4.90
N HIS A 84 -7.46 22.25 -4.05
CA HIS A 84 -6.98 22.37 -2.68
C HIS A 84 -7.45 21.24 -1.74
N ALA A 85 -8.65 20.69 -1.93
CA ALA A 85 -9.14 19.58 -1.13
C ALA A 85 -8.46 18.24 -1.49
N GLU A 86 -8.07 18.11 -2.76
CA GLU A 86 -7.35 16.94 -3.31
C GLU A 86 -5.87 16.92 -2.92
N SER A 87 -5.28 18.10 -2.69
CA SER A 87 -3.86 18.26 -2.33
C SER A 87 -3.61 18.32 -0.82
N TYR A 88 -4.64 18.23 0.03
CA TYR A 88 -4.43 18.27 1.48
C TYR A 88 -3.82 16.95 1.96
N PRO A 89 -2.68 16.98 2.66
CA PRO A 89 -1.97 15.78 3.10
C PRO A 89 -2.80 14.97 4.10
N LEU A 90 -2.63 13.64 4.05
CA LEU A 90 -3.20 12.70 5.01
C LEU A 90 -2.15 12.42 6.09
N ASP A 91 -2.47 12.76 7.33
CA ASP A 91 -1.63 12.44 8.48
C ASP A 91 -1.84 11.00 8.98
N ASN A 92 -0.99 10.57 9.91
CA ASN A 92 -1.10 9.25 10.54
C ASN A 92 -2.43 9.06 11.28
N ASP A 93 -2.99 10.11 11.90
CA ASP A 93 -4.29 10.06 12.57
C ASP A 93 -5.43 9.74 11.58
N SER A 94 -5.33 10.24 10.35
CA SER A 94 -6.23 9.89 9.27
C SER A 94 -6.07 8.44 8.83
N LEU A 95 -4.83 7.92 8.76
CA LEU A 95 -4.57 6.50 8.47
C LEU A 95 -5.14 5.58 9.58
N GLU A 96 -4.97 5.95 10.85
CA GLU A 96 -5.59 5.22 11.97
C GLU A 96 -7.12 5.21 11.88
N SER A 97 -7.71 6.35 11.50
CA SER A 97 -9.15 6.48 11.29
C SER A 97 -9.66 5.62 10.13
N ILE A 98 -8.91 5.58 9.01
CA ILE A 98 -9.19 4.69 7.88
C ILE A 98 -9.09 3.24 8.33
N PHE A 99 -8.00 2.85 9.00
CA PHE A 99 -7.78 1.49 9.50
C PHE A 99 -8.95 1.03 10.37
N SER A 100 -9.30 1.82 11.38
CA SER A 100 -10.37 1.52 12.32
C SER A 100 -11.71 1.32 11.60
N ALA A 101 -12.07 2.23 10.68
CA ALA A 101 -13.32 2.13 9.95
C ALA A 101 -13.35 0.97 8.95
N VAL A 102 -12.28 0.75 8.20
CA VAL A 102 -12.16 -0.35 7.22
C VAL A 102 -12.24 -1.70 7.92
N ASN A 103 -11.51 -1.85 9.04
CA ASN A 103 -11.50 -3.08 9.82
C ASN A 103 -12.89 -3.40 10.42
N GLU A 104 -13.62 -2.38 10.88
CA GLU A 104 -14.96 -2.57 11.43
C GLU A 104 -16.00 -2.87 10.34
N ILE A 105 -16.02 -2.09 9.25
CA ILE A 105 -17.04 -2.17 8.20
C ILE A 105 -16.86 -3.44 7.35
N PHE A 106 -15.63 -3.79 6.98
CA PHE A 106 -15.36 -4.84 6.00
C PHE A 106 -14.80 -6.11 6.62
N PHE A 107 -13.92 -5.99 7.61
CA PHE A 107 -13.14 -7.13 8.12
C PHE A 107 -13.58 -7.65 9.49
N ASN A 108 -14.66 -7.11 10.05
CA ASN A 108 -15.24 -7.54 11.33
C ASN A 108 -14.19 -7.61 12.47
N GLY A 109 -13.31 -6.60 12.55
CA GLY A 109 -12.30 -6.49 13.58
C GLY A 109 -11.11 -7.45 13.43
N ARG A 110 -11.01 -8.25 12.34
CA ARG A 110 -9.98 -9.28 12.16
C ARG A 110 -8.55 -8.75 12.03
N LEU A 111 -8.39 -7.47 11.67
CA LEU A 111 -7.07 -6.84 11.56
C LEU A 111 -6.54 -6.30 12.91
N SER A 112 -7.40 -6.24 13.93
CA SER A 112 -7.06 -5.66 15.24
C SER A 112 -5.89 -6.38 15.88
N GLN A 113 -4.85 -5.64 16.27
CA GLN A 113 -3.61 -6.17 16.86
C GLN A 113 -2.80 -7.09 15.95
N ARG A 114 -3.14 -7.16 14.65
CA ARG A 114 -2.48 -8.03 13.66
C ARG A 114 -1.83 -7.26 12.53
N VAL A 115 -2.14 -5.98 12.39
CA VAL A 115 -1.60 -5.13 11.32
C VAL A 115 -0.83 -3.99 11.96
N MET A 116 0.41 -3.82 11.50
CA MET A 116 1.21 -2.62 11.69
C MET A 116 1.42 -1.97 10.32
N TRP A 117 1.65 -0.66 10.29
CA TRP A 117 2.11 0.02 9.09
C TRP A 117 3.22 1.01 9.44
N ASP A 118 4.06 1.29 8.47
CA ASP A 118 5.12 2.30 8.57
C ASP A 118 5.50 2.83 7.19
N TRP A 119 6.25 3.92 7.17
CA TRP A 119 6.82 4.50 5.96
C TRP A 119 8.10 3.77 5.56
N SER A 120 8.40 3.74 4.26
CA SER A 120 9.67 3.25 3.72
C SER A 120 10.84 4.09 4.27
N HIS A 121 11.94 3.45 4.63
CA HIS A 121 13.17 4.18 4.99
C HIS A 121 13.79 4.85 3.76
N GLU A 122 14.40 6.02 3.94
CA GLU A 122 15.04 6.81 2.87
C GLU A 122 16.14 6.06 2.10
N SER A 123 16.77 5.07 2.73
CA SER A 123 17.80 4.24 2.09
C SER A 123 17.23 3.12 1.21
N SER A 124 15.92 2.91 1.20
CA SER A 124 15.26 1.80 0.51
C SER A 124 14.81 2.21 -0.90
N THR A 125 15.76 2.25 -1.83
CA THR A 125 15.59 2.82 -3.17
C THR A 125 14.51 2.17 -4.03
N GLN A 126 14.03 0.97 -3.68
CA GLN A 126 12.92 0.32 -4.37
C GLN A 126 11.59 1.08 -4.22
N TYR A 127 11.41 1.87 -3.15
CA TYR A 127 10.21 2.68 -2.96
C TYR A 127 10.26 4.03 -3.70
N ASP A 128 11.41 4.39 -4.29
CA ASP A 128 11.56 5.67 -5.01
C ASP A 128 10.71 5.72 -6.27
N SER A 129 10.56 4.57 -6.95
CA SER A 129 9.92 4.52 -8.27
C SER A 129 9.33 3.17 -8.64
N ARG A 130 9.36 2.15 -7.76
CA ARG A 130 8.95 0.79 -8.14
C ARG A 130 7.84 0.21 -7.27
N ILE A 131 7.83 0.52 -5.98
CA ILE A 131 6.87 -0.01 -5.01
C ILE A 131 6.18 1.16 -4.32
N ILE A 132 4.84 1.20 -4.36
CA ILE A 132 4.03 2.24 -3.73
C ILE A 132 3.58 1.79 -2.34
N GLY A 133 3.20 0.51 -2.24
CA GLY A 133 2.87 -0.19 -1.00
C GLY A 133 3.33 -1.65 -1.08
N THR A 134 3.62 -2.23 0.08
CA THR A 134 3.83 -3.67 0.22
C THR A 134 3.31 -4.14 1.57
N THR A 135 2.89 -5.40 1.64
CA THR A 135 2.49 -6.05 2.89
C THR A 135 3.37 -7.25 3.16
N ALA A 136 4.17 -7.20 4.22
CA ALA A 136 4.99 -8.31 4.66
C ALA A 136 4.24 -9.20 5.65
N LEU A 137 4.20 -10.51 5.36
CA LEU A 137 3.61 -11.52 6.24
C LEU A 137 4.62 -12.02 7.29
N ARG A 138 4.21 -12.04 8.56
CA ARG A 138 5.03 -12.46 9.70
C ARG A 138 4.26 -13.39 10.63
N ARG A 139 4.99 -14.13 11.45
CA ARG A 139 4.41 -14.87 12.58
C ARG A 139 4.06 -13.89 13.68
N ALA A 140 2.83 -13.95 14.17
CA ALA A 140 2.46 -13.21 15.36
C ALA A 140 3.15 -13.82 16.59
N SER A 141 3.50 -12.99 17.57
CA SER A 141 4.05 -13.43 18.85
C SER A 141 3.13 -14.38 19.63
N THR A 142 1.83 -14.37 19.29
CA THR A 142 0.81 -15.25 19.85
C THR A 142 0.51 -16.42 18.91
N ARG A 143 -0.67 -16.44 18.28
CA ARG A 143 -1.11 -17.49 17.34
C ARG A 143 -1.37 -16.89 15.96
N GLY A 144 -1.02 -17.61 14.89
CA GLY A 144 -1.33 -17.24 13.51
C GLY A 144 -0.39 -16.20 12.91
N PHE A 145 -0.92 -15.38 12.01
CA PHE A 145 -0.17 -14.40 11.23
C PHE A 145 -0.44 -12.93 11.57
N GLU A 146 0.59 -12.10 11.55
CA GLU A 146 0.48 -10.65 11.58
C GLU A 146 1.16 -10.07 10.33
N THR A 147 0.90 -8.81 10.02
CA THR A 147 1.42 -8.17 8.82
C THR A 147 1.99 -6.78 9.11
N LEU A 148 2.98 -6.40 8.31
CA LEU A 148 3.53 -5.05 8.27
C LEU A 148 3.30 -4.46 6.88
N ILE A 149 2.53 -3.39 6.81
CA ILE A 149 2.37 -2.58 5.61
C ILE A 149 3.53 -1.58 5.56
N VAL A 150 4.18 -1.44 4.42
CA VAL A 150 5.19 -0.41 4.17
C VAL A 150 4.74 0.47 3.03
N LEU A 151 4.62 1.77 3.29
CA LEU A 151 4.16 2.78 2.34
C LEU A 151 5.34 3.59 1.80
N SER A 152 5.39 3.82 0.49
CA SER A 152 6.44 4.63 -0.13
C SER A 152 6.35 6.09 0.33
N SER A 153 7.31 6.52 1.15
CA SER A 153 7.46 7.94 1.51
C SER A 153 7.73 8.83 0.27
N PRO A 154 8.58 8.44 -0.70
CA PRO A 154 8.82 9.25 -1.91
C PRO A 154 7.58 9.46 -2.82
N ILE A 155 6.68 8.47 -2.89
CA ILE A 155 5.52 8.52 -3.81
C ILE A 155 4.28 9.06 -3.10
N LEU A 156 4.05 8.66 -1.85
CA LEU A 156 2.82 8.94 -1.11
C LEU A 156 2.97 10.03 -0.05
N GLY A 157 4.19 10.40 0.32
CA GLY A 157 4.46 11.37 1.37
C GLY A 157 4.19 12.81 0.95
N ASP A 158 4.07 13.68 1.95
CA ASP A 158 3.66 15.09 1.80
C ASP A 158 4.56 15.93 0.87
N SER A 159 5.79 15.49 0.63
CA SER A 159 6.72 16.15 -0.29
C SER A 159 6.32 15.98 -1.76
N ASN A 160 5.52 14.96 -2.08
CA ASN A 160 5.07 14.67 -3.43
C ASN A 160 3.65 15.20 -3.67
N LYS A 161 3.55 16.32 -4.40
CA LYS A 161 2.28 16.99 -4.72
C LYS A 161 1.74 16.65 -6.11
N VAL A 162 2.28 15.62 -6.76
CA VAL A 162 1.86 15.21 -8.11
C VAL A 162 0.62 14.33 -8.05
N TYR A 163 0.43 13.58 -6.97
CA TYR A 163 -0.70 12.67 -6.80
C TYR A 163 -1.71 13.18 -5.76
N SER A 164 -2.98 12.90 -6.00
CA SER A 164 -4.08 13.15 -5.06
C SER A 164 -3.89 12.28 -3.83
N ARG A 165 -4.34 12.79 -2.67
CA ARG A 165 -4.47 12.02 -1.42
C ARG A 165 -5.21 10.68 -1.62
N ARG A 166 -6.07 10.56 -2.64
CA ARG A 166 -6.74 9.31 -3.00
C ARG A 166 -5.78 8.17 -3.30
N LEU A 167 -4.58 8.45 -3.82
CA LEU A 167 -3.57 7.41 -4.06
C LEU A 167 -3.13 6.77 -2.74
N LEU A 168 -2.86 7.57 -1.71
CA LEU A 168 -2.50 7.05 -0.39
C LEU A 168 -3.67 6.29 0.25
N ILE A 169 -4.89 6.80 0.16
CA ILE A 169 -6.08 6.08 0.65
C ILE A 169 -6.24 4.74 -0.07
N SER A 170 -6.16 4.75 -1.40
CA SER A 170 -6.30 3.56 -2.23
C SER A 170 -5.22 2.54 -1.91
N THR A 171 -3.95 2.97 -1.87
CA THR A 171 -2.80 2.13 -1.49
C THR A 171 -3.04 1.51 -0.11
N PHE A 172 -3.38 2.32 0.89
CA PHE A 172 -3.51 1.83 2.24
C PHE A 172 -4.64 0.81 2.37
N ILE A 173 -5.80 1.06 1.76
CA ILE A 173 -6.91 0.09 1.75
C ILE A 173 -6.54 -1.17 0.98
N HIS A 174 -5.83 -1.05 -0.15
CA HIS A 174 -5.33 -2.17 -0.94
C HIS A 174 -4.45 -3.09 -0.09
N GLU A 175 -3.48 -2.51 0.62
CA GLU A 175 -2.61 -3.26 1.54
C GLU A 175 -3.39 -3.86 2.72
N LEU A 176 -4.45 -3.21 3.21
CA LEU A 176 -5.33 -3.80 4.24
C LEU A 176 -6.10 -5.03 3.73
N ILE A 177 -6.47 -5.07 2.45
CA ILE A 177 -7.06 -6.29 1.83
C ILE A 177 -6.01 -7.41 1.82
N HIS A 178 -4.77 -7.11 1.42
CA HIS A 178 -3.67 -8.09 1.52
C HIS A 178 -3.48 -8.58 2.96
N SER A 179 -3.44 -7.66 3.94
CA SER A 179 -3.35 -8.00 5.35
C SER A 179 -4.46 -8.97 5.79
N TYR A 180 -5.71 -8.69 5.41
CA TYR A 180 -6.84 -9.54 5.74
C TYR A 180 -6.67 -10.96 5.19
N LEU A 181 -6.30 -11.07 3.92
CA LEU A 181 -6.10 -12.36 3.26
C LEU A 181 -4.90 -13.11 3.84
N PHE A 182 -3.80 -12.45 4.14
CA PHE A 182 -2.67 -13.09 4.80
C PHE A 182 -3.00 -13.60 6.20
N ILE A 183 -3.78 -12.83 6.98
CA ILE A 183 -4.22 -13.26 8.31
C ILE A 183 -5.16 -14.47 8.22
N CYS A 184 -6.06 -14.52 7.23
CA CYS A 184 -7.07 -15.57 7.10
C CYS A 184 -6.57 -16.82 6.36
N CYS A 185 -5.77 -16.64 5.31
CA CYS A 185 -5.37 -17.68 4.35
C CYS A 185 -3.87 -18.02 4.45
N GLY A 186 -3.08 -17.26 5.21
CA GLY A 186 -1.64 -17.45 5.34
C GLY A 186 -0.88 -17.22 4.04
N PHE A 187 0.20 -17.97 3.84
CA PHE A 187 1.09 -17.83 2.67
C PHE A 187 0.41 -18.07 1.32
N ARG A 188 -0.74 -18.78 1.29
CA ARG A 188 -1.48 -19.03 0.04
C ARG A 188 -2.05 -17.76 -0.57
N ALA A 189 -2.28 -16.73 0.23
CA ALA A 189 -2.68 -15.42 -0.28
C ALA A 189 -1.57 -14.73 -1.09
N ARG A 190 -0.34 -15.25 -1.13
CA ARG A 190 0.73 -14.75 -2.03
C ARG A 190 0.57 -15.20 -3.48
N TYR A 191 -0.29 -16.18 -3.74
CA TYR A 191 -0.53 -16.64 -5.11
C TYR A 191 -1.05 -15.49 -5.97
N CYS A 192 -0.72 -15.52 -7.27
CA CYS A 192 -1.04 -14.43 -8.20
C CYS A 192 -0.51 -13.06 -7.76
N GLY A 193 0.64 -13.01 -7.05
CA GLY A 193 1.24 -11.76 -6.57
C GLY A 193 0.53 -11.11 -5.39
N GLY A 194 -0.49 -11.77 -4.82
CA GLY A 194 -1.38 -11.17 -3.81
C GLY A 194 -2.80 -10.89 -4.33
N HIS A 195 -2.98 -10.78 -5.65
CA HIS A 195 -4.27 -10.45 -6.30
C HIS A 195 -5.02 -11.71 -6.70
N THR A 196 -5.30 -12.54 -5.71
CA THR A 196 -6.12 -13.75 -5.83
C THR A 196 -7.55 -13.41 -6.28
N PRO A 197 -8.36 -14.40 -6.74
CA PRO A 197 -9.77 -14.15 -7.04
C PRO A 197 -10.56 -13.51 -5.88
N GLY A 198 -10.31 -13.94 -4.64
CA GLY A 198 -10.88 -13.40 -3.42
C GLY A 198 -10.43 -11.97 -3.14
N PHE A 199 -9.16 -11.62 -3.39
CA PHE A 199 -8.71 -10.22 -3.38
C PHE A 199 -9.58 -9.36 -4.30
N ARG A 200 -9.73 -9.76 -5.57
CA ARG A 200 -10.49 -8.98 -6.56
C ARG A 200 -11.96 -8.82 -6.14
N VAL A 201 -12.55 -9.86 -5.55
CA VAL A 201 -13.90 -9.80 -5.00
C VAL A 201 -13.99 -8.78 -3.86
N ILE A 202 -13.06 -8.81 -2.91
CA ILE A 202 -13.05 -7.87 -1.77
C ILE A 202 -12.82 -6.44 -2.25
N ALA A 203 -11.83 -6.20 -3.12
CA ALA A 203 -11.55 -4.89 -3.70
C ALA A 203 -12.80 -4.31 -4.37
N LYS A 204 -13.48 -5.12 -5.20
CA LYS A 204 -14.73 -4.72 -5.83
C LYS A 204 -15.85 -4.41 -4.83
N LEU A 205 -16.00 -5.21 -3.77
CA LEU A 205 -17.02 -4.96 -2.74
C LEU A 205 -16.80 -3.60 -2.05
N ILE A 206 -15.54 -3.24 -1.79
CA ILE A 206 -15.18 -1.97 -1.16
C ILE A 206 -15.37 -0.81 -2.13
N ASP A 207 -14.93 -0.94 -3.39
CA ASP A 207 -15.17 0.06 -4.44
C ASP A 207 -16.68 0.31 -4.65
N ASP A 208 -17.48 -0.74 -4.72
CA ASP A 208 -18.94 -0.65 -4.86
C ASP A 208 -19.60 0.03 -3.63
N TRP A 209 -19.06 -0.19 -2.42
CA TRP A 209 -19.54 0.49 -1.19
C TRP A 209 -19.14 1.97 -1.16
N ALA A 210 -17.93 2.28 -1.60
CA ALA A 210 -17.39 3.64 -1.63
C ALA A 210 -18.11 4.49 -2.67
N GLY A 211 -18.47 3.89 -3.80
CA GLY A 211 -19.15 4.52 -4.92
C GLY A 211 -18.17 5.13 -5.93
N PRO A 212 -18.63 5.40 -7.17
CA PRO A 212 -17.76 5.83 -8.26
C PRO A 212 -17.04 7.16 -7.99
N GLU A 213 -17.69 8.08 -7.26
CA GLU A 213 -17.12 9.40 -6.90
C GLU A 213 -15.92 9.31 -5.95
N SER A 214 -15.73 8.18 -5.27
CA SER A 214 -14.59 7.97 -4.38
C SER A 214 -13.27 7.83 -5.15
N ALA A 215 -13.33 7.38 -6.40
CA ALA A 215 -12.17 7.16 -7.27
C ALA A 215 -11.04 6.36 -6.59
N LEU A 216 -11.38 5.34 -5.80
CA LEU A 216 -10.40 4.49 -5.11
C LEU A 216 -9.74 3.48 -6.04
N TYR A 217 -10.46 2.94 -7.02
CA TYR A 217 -9.93 2.03 -8.05
C TYR A 217 -9.13 0.84 -7.47
N LEU A 218 -9.57 0.27 -6.35
CA LEU A 218 -8.80 -0.74 -5.62
C LEU A 218 -8.49 -1.98 -6.47
N ASP A 219 -9.41 -2.36 -7.37
CA ASP A 219 -9.25 -3.48 -8.29
C ASP A 219 -8.32 -3.20 -9.50
N LYS A 220 -7.98 -1.93 -9.74
CA LYS A 220 -7.25 -1.43 -10.92
C LYS A 220 -6.01 -0.62 -10.58
N MET A 221 -5.73 -0.43 -9.29
CA MET A 221 -4.73 0.52 -8.80
C MET A 221 -3.33 0.26 -9.37
N GLU A 222 -2.94 -0.99 -9.53
CA GLU A 222 -1.63 -1.37 -10.10
C GLU A 222 -1.46 -1.03 -11.58
N ALA A 223 -2.56 -0.78 -12.29
CA ALA A 223 -2.56 -0.66 -13.73
C ALA A 223 -2.34 0.78 -14.24
N ASP A 224 -2.59 1.80 -13.41
CA ASP A 224 -2.64 3.19 -13.90
C ASP A 224 -2.62 4.25 -12.78
N LEU A 225 -1.42 4.72 -12.41
CA LEU A 225 -1.27 5.82 -11.45
C LEU A 225 -1.72 7.18 -11.98
N GLU A 226 -1.85 7.34 -13.30
CA GLU A 226 -2.29 8.59 -13.91
C GLU A 226 -3.68 8.99 -13.42
N ARG A 227 -4.51 8.00 -13.04
CA ARG A 227 -5.84 8.21 -12.44
C ARG A 227 -5.81 9.05 -11.17
N PHE A 228 -4.67 9.07 -10.48
CA PHE A 228 -4.49 9.80 -9.25
C PHE A 228 -3.68 11.08 -9.44
N ARG A 229 -3.22 11.41 -10.66
CA ARG A 229 -2.43 12.62 -10.89
C ARG A 229 -3.31 13.85 -10.70
N ILE A 230 -2.81 14.84 -9.96
CA ILE A 230 -3.46 16.15 -9.84
C ILE A 230 -3.19 16.91 -11.14
N HIS A 231 -4.23 17.07 -11.95
CA HIS A 231 -4.15 17.95 -13.12
C HIS A 231 -4.32 19.40 -12.67
N PRO A 232 -3.40 20.32 -13.03
CA PRO A 232 -3.64 21.73 -12.82
C PRO A 232 -4.88 22.16 -13.63
N PRO A 233 -5.67 23.13 -13.14
CA PRO A 233 -6.84 23.59 -13.87
C PRO A 233 -6.42 24.13 -15.24
N GLU A 234 -7.03 23.64 -16.31
CA GLU A 234 -6.80 24.13 -17.67
C GLU A 234 -7.11 25.63 -17.73
N GLY A 235 -6.07 26.46 -17.69
CA GLY A 235 -6.22 27.92 -17.65
C GLY A 235 -4.99 28.72 -17.26
N SER A 236 -4.02 28.12 -16.55
CA SER A 236 -2.72 28.74 -16.26
C SER A 236 -1.71 28.56 -17.41
N ARG A 237 -2.10 28.95 -18.63
CA ARG A 237 -1.09 29.33 -19.64
C ARG A 237 -0.60 30.72 -19.26
N GLU A 238 0.34 30.77 -18.32
CA GLU A 238 1.17 31.97 -18.15
C GLU A 238 1.87 32.23 -19.49
N LYS A 239 1.56 33.38 -20.09
CA LYS A 239 2.30 33.92 -21.23
C LYS A 239 3.76 34.03 -20.79
N GLY A 240 4.62 33.32 -21.52
CA GLY A 240 6.03 33.22 -21.21
C GLY A 240 6.69 34.58 -20.99
N VAL A 241 7.41 34.68 -19.89
CA VAL A 241 8.60 35.51 -19.77
C VAL A 241 9.71 34.56 -19.33
N GLY A 242 10.63 34.28 -20.26
CA GLY A 242 11.72 33.35 -20.02
C GLY A 242 12.67 33.87 -18.96
N VAL A 243 12.88 33.08 -17.92
CA VAL A 243 14.09 33.12 -17.09
C VAL A 243 14.44 31.66 -16.80
N GLY A 244 15.63 31.26 -17.27
CA GLY A 244 16.12 29.89 -17.18
C GLY A 244 16.28 29.44 -15.74
N VAL A 245 15.77 28.25 -15.43
CA VAL A 245 15.98 27.57 -14.16
C VAL A 245 16.40 26.13 -14.43
N GLY A 246 17.64 25.82 -14.03
CA GLY A 246 18.02 24.56 -13.37
C GLY A 246 17.86 23.27 -14.16
N HIS A 247 18.98 22.80 -14.73
CA HIS A 247 19.17 21.52 -15.40
C HIS A 247 19.01 20.26 -14.49
N GLU A 248 18.48 20.40 -13.26
CA GLU A 248 18.34 19.29 -12.29
C GLU A 248 16.96 18.63 -12.29
N HIS A 249 15.92 19.25 -12.86
CA HIS A 249 14.57 18.67 -12.88
C HIS A 249 14.32 17.67 -14.02
N GLN A 250 15.24 17.57 -14.99
CA GLN A 250 15.09 16.65 -16.14
C GLN A 250 15.62 15.23 -15.87
N HIS A 251 16.32 14.99 -14.77
CA HIS A 251 16.90 13.67 -14.49
C HIS A 251 15.92 12.71 -13.78
N LEU A 252 14.87 13.22 -13.14
CA LEU A 252 13.78 12.38 -12.59
C LEU A 252 12.78 11.91 -13.66
N LEU A 253 12.85 12.48 -14.87
CA LEU A 253 11.89 12.28 -15.97
C LEU A 253 12.28 11.16 -16.96
N ARG A 254 13.33 10.39 -16.68
CA ARG A 254 13.82 9.33 -17.59
C ARG A 254 14.03 7.98 -16.90
N MET A 255 13.04 7.46 -16.19
CA MET A 255 12.93 6.02 -15.91
C MET A 255 11.47 5.55 -15.84
N VAL A 256 10.60 6.12 -16.69
CA VAL A 256 9.24 5.59 -16.91
C VAL A 256 9.37 4.46 -17.93
N ASP A 257 9.24 3.20 -17.50
CA ASP A 257 8.92 2.12 -18.43
C ASP A 257 7.54 2.43 -19.03
N ASP A 258 7.41 2.23 -20.34
CA ASP A 258 6.39 2.76 -21.26
C ASP A 258 4.95 2.28 -20.99
N ARG A 259 4.66 1.78 -19.78
CA ARG A 259 3.40 1.11 -19.42
C ARG A 259 2.73 1.63 -18.15
N GLY A 260 3.37 2.41 -17.29
CA GLY A 260 2.71 2.98 -16.10
C GLY A 260 2.15 1.95 -15.10
N ILE A 261 2.62 0.70 -15.15
CA ILE A 261 2.22 -0.39 -14.24
C ILE A 261 3.23 -0.47 -13.09
N TYR A 262 2.77 -0.21 -11.87
CA TYR A 262 3.59 -0.30 -10.66
C TYR A 262 3.10 -1.50 -9.84
N PRO A 263 3.90 -2.56 -9.66
CA PRO A 263 3.48 -3.72 -8.88
C PRO A 263 3.50 -3.38 -7.38
N CYS A 264 2.37 -3.55 -6.70
CA CYS A 264 2.39 -3.78 -5.26
C CYS A 264 2.97 -5.20 -5.07
N SER A 265 4.16 -5.28 -4.48
CA SER A 265 4.84 -6.57 -4.35
C SER A 265 4.24 -7.30 -3.14
N GLY A 266 3.33 -8.25 -3.36
CA GLY A 266 2.95 -9.19 -2.30
C GLY A 266 4.14 -10.08 -1.93
N LEU A 267 4.96 -9.66 -0.95
CA LEU A 267 6.16 -10.38 -0.50
C LEU A 267 5.91 -11.37 0.63
#